data_AF-A0A523S4I6-F1
#
_entry.id   AF-A0A523S4I6-F1
#
_cell.length_a   1.000
_cell.length_b   1.000
_cell.length_c   1.000
_cell.angle_alpha   90.00
_cell.angle_beta   90.00
_cell.angle_gamma   90.00
#
_symmetry.space_group_name_H-M   'P 1'
#
loop_
_entity.id
_entity.type
_entity.pdbx_description
1 polymer ?
#
loop_
_entity_poly.entity_id
_entity_poly.type
_entity_poly.pdbx_seq_one_letter_code
_entity_poly.pdbx_strand_id
1 'polypeptide(L)'
;MGDKEPLEIDKVITDFLAKLVPITPRELSPAQSAEKEALQVAAEEAKQKRYKRIGKLKGSKMLDGVAASPGMVVGIVRNVHERDSLLMAQIKAGEVLVAKTLMAYDLPYMEKASAFVLDSSGAVGSVAIVAKGMGKPAVTGTLEATSVLKDGQKVVVDGSEGAVYECRESSG
;
A
#
# COMPACT_ATOMS: atom_id res chain seq x y z
N MET A 1 -19.18 -11.02 32.57
CA MET A 1 -18.72 -10.18 31.44
C MET A 1 -17.20 -10.25 31.48
N GLY A 2 -16.60 -11.13 30.67
CA GLY A 2 -15.15 -11.33 30.70
C GLY A 2 -14.50 -10.33 29.78
N ASP A 3 -13.82 -9.32 30.35
CA ASP A 3 -12.91 -8.46 29.62
C ASP A 3 -11.79 -9.36 29.08
N LYS A 4 -11.88 -9.72 27.79
CA LYS A 4 -10.78 -10.39 27.11
C LYS A 4 -9.68 -9.35 26.96
N GLU A 5 -8.53 -9.61 27.56
CA GLU A 5 -7.31 -8.88 27.25
C GLU A 5 -7.17 -8.75 25.73
N PRO A 6 -6.83 -7.55 25.20
CA PRO A 6 -6.66 -7.39 23.77
C PRO A 6 -5.64 -8.42 23.29
N LEU A 7 -6.01 -9.18 22.25
CA LEU A 7 -5.12 -10.15 21.62
C LEU A 7 -3.78 -9.46 21.34
N GLU A 8 -2.67 -10.12 21.64
CA GLU A 8 -1.31 -9.58 21.50
C GLU A 8 -1.06 -8.94 20.11
N ILE A 9 -1.79 -9.41 19.10
CA ILE A 9 -1.84 -8.91 17.72
C ILE A 9 -2.37 -7.47 17.61
N ASP A 10 -3.44 -7.12 18.34
CA ASP A 10 -4.03 -5.78 18.33
C ASP A 10 -3.06 -4.75 18.93
N LYS A 11 -2.28 -5.17 19.94
CA LYS A 11 -1.23 -4.33 20.54
C LYS A 11 -0.11 -4.05 19.54
N VAL A 12 0.34 -5.05 18.78
CA VAL A 12 1.36 -4.86 17.73
C VAL A 12 0.91 -3.86 16.66
N ILE A 13 -0.34 -3.98 16.20
CA ILE A 13 -0.93 -3.04 15.24
C ILE A 13 -1.01 -1.64 15.85
N THR A 14 -1.47 -1.53 17.10
CA THR A 14 -1.62 -0.24 17.79
C THR A 14 -0.28 0.46 18.02
N ASP A 15 0.74 -0.27 18.49
CA ASP A 15 2.08 0.25 18.72
C ASP A 15 2.75 0.69 17.40
N PHE A 16 2.48 -0.03 16.31
CA PHE A 16 2.94 0.35 14.99
C PHE A 16 2.27 1.66 14.53
N LEU A 17 0.95 1.77 14.66
CA LEU A 17 0.21 2.98 14.30
C LEU A 17 0.62 4.19 15.17
N ALA A 18 0.90 3.98 16.46
CA ALA A 18 1.34 5.04 17.38
C ALA A 18 2.69 5.65 16.98
N LYS A 19 3.56 4.90 16.30
CA LYS A 19 4.82 5.42 15.73
C LYS A 19 4.59 6.24 14.46
N LEU A 20 3.55 5.92 13.70
CA LEU A 20 3.25 6.56 12.42
C LEU A 20 2.43 7.85 12.58
N VAL A 21 1.65 7.96 13.65
CA VAL A 21 0.80 9.14 13.92
C VAL A 21 1.36 9.88 15.13
N PRO A 22 2.02 11.04 14.96
CA PRO A 22 2.43 11.85 16.11
C PRO A 22 1.20 12.41 16.82
N ILE A 23 0.79 11.76 17.92
CA ILE A 23 -0.34 12.18 18.74
C ILE A 23 0.13 13.26 19.73
N THR A 24 0.26 14.50 19.26
CA THR A 24 0.07 15.68 20.11
C THR A 24 -0.53 16.81 19.26
N PRO A 25 -1.79 17.24 19.51
CA PRO A 25 -2.32 18.45 18.90
C PRO A 25 -1.64 19.65 19.55
N ARG A 26 -0.51 20.10 18.99
CA ARG A 26 0.08 21.39 19.35
C ARG A 26 -0.54 22.43 18.42
N GLU A 27 -1.20 23.45 18.99
CA GLU A 27 -1.64 24.60 18.21
C GLU A 27 -0.44 25.21 17.49
N LEU A 28 -0.51 25.23 16.16
CA LEU A 28 0.52 25.82 15.31
C LEU A 28 0.38 27.34 15.38
N SER A 29 1.48 28.06 15.52
CA SER A 29 1.46 29.51 15.34
C SER A 29 1.02 29.87 13.91
N PRO A 30 0.59 31.12 13.65
CA PRO A 30 0.26 31.57 12.29
C PRO A 30 1.38 31.32 11.28
N ALA A 31 2.65 31.47 11.69
CA ALA A 31 3.82 31.20 10.84
C ALA A 31 3.97 29.69 10.55
N GLN A 32 3.81 28.83 11.57
CA GLN A 32 3.89 27.38 11.40
C GLN A 32 2.71 26.82 10.58
N SER A 33 1.55 27.47 10.65
CA SER A 33 0.38 27.12 9.86
C SER A 33 0.59 27.47 8.38
N ALA A 34 1.09 28.66 8.08
CA ALA A 34 1.41 29.07 6.72
C ALA A 34 2.52 28.22 6.09
N GLU A 35 3.57 27.88 6.86
CA GLU A 35 4.64 26.99 6.41
C GLU A 35 4.11 25.58 6.10
N LYS A 36 3.29 25.01 6.99
CA LYS A 36 2.64 23.71 6.78
C LYS A 36 1.71 23.71 5.58
N GLU A 37 0.94 24.77 5.36
CA GLU A 37 0.05 24.94 4.22
C GLU A 37 0.85 24.99 2.91
N ALA A 38 1.92 25.78 2.85
CA ALA A 38 2.81 25.84 1.69
C ALA A 38 3.44 24.48 1.36
N LEU A 39 3.89 23.75 2.39
CA LEU A 39 4.41 22.39 2.24
C LEU A 39 3.35 21.41 1.72
N GLN A 40 2.11 21.51 2.20
CA GLN A 40 1.00 20.67 1.72
C GLN A 40 0.64 20.95 0.26
N VAL A 41 0.58 22.21 -0.15
CA VAL A 41 0.32 22.60 -1.53
C VAL A 41 1.40 22.04 -2.46
N ALA A 42 2.68 22.26 -2.12
CA ALA A 42 3.79 21.75 -2.91
C ALA A 42 3.80 20.21 -3.00
N ALA A 43 3.48 19.53 -1.89
CA ALA A 43 3.40 18.07 -1.86
C ALA A 43 2.27 17.52 -2.74
N GLU A 44 1.08 18.13 -2.72
CA GLU A 44 -0.04 17.71 -3.56
C GLU A 44 0.22 18.01 -5.05
N GLU A 45 0.86 19.12 -5.40
CA GLU A 45 1.27 19.39 -6.78
C GLU A 45 2.29 18.36 -7.29
N ALA A 46 3.31 18.05 -6.49
CA ALA A 46 4.30 17.04 -6.83
C ALA A 46 3.67 15.65 -6.99
N LYS A 47 2.76 15.28 -6.08
CA LYS A 47 1.97 14.04 -6.13
C LYS A 47 1.08 13.99 -7.36
N GLN A 48 0.38 15.07 -7.70
CA GLN A 48 -0.48 15.15 -8.89
C GLN A 48 0.33 15.03 -10.18
N LYS A 49 1.49 15.69 -10.25
CA LYS A 49 2.43 15.55 -11.38
C LYS A 49 2.94 14.11 -11.51
N ARG A 50 3.26 13.46 -10.39
CA ARG A 50 3.67 12.05 -10.34
C ARG A 50 2.55 11.13 -10.81
N TYR A 51 1.32 11.32 -10.34
CA TYR A 51 0.17 10.50 -10.76
C TYR A 51 -0.14 10.68 -12.24
N LYS A 52 -0.10 11.92 -12.77
CA LYS A 52 -0.23 12.14 -14.22
C LYS A 52 0.85 11.38 -15.01
N ARG A 53 2.10 11.36 -14.53
CA ARG A 53 3.19 10.62 -15.19
C ARG A 53 2.98 9.12 -15.15
N ILE A 54 2.63 8.57 -13.99
CA ILE A 54 2.42 7.12 -13.83
C ILE A 54 1.16 6.66 -14.58
N GLY A 55 0.10 7.47 -14.60
CA GLY A 55 -1.14 7.17 -15.32
C GLY A 55 -0.92 6.98 -16.82
N LYS A 56 0.05 7.67 -17.43
CA LYS A 56 0.44 7.46 -18.83
C LYS A 56 1.09 6.10 -19.10
N LEU A 57 1.59 5.44 -18.05
CA LEU A 57 2.21 4.11 -18.13
C LEU A 57 1.18 2.98 -18.01
N LYS A 58 -0.08 3.28 -17.68
CA LYS A 58 -1.15 2.27 -17.62
C LYS A 58 -1.37 1.67 -19.01
N GLY A 59 -1.13 0.37 -19.10
CA GLY A 59 -1.46 -0.48 -20.23
C GLY A 59 -2.85 -1.06 -20.13
N SER A 60 -2.98 -2.31 -20.57
CA SER A 60 -4.22 -3.07 -20.40
C SER A 60 -4.49 -3.30 -18.91
N LYS A 61 -5.75 -3.16 -18.49
CA LYS A 61 -6.16 -3.53 -17.13
C LYS A 61 -6.01 -5.04 -16.98
N MET A 62 -5.27 -5.46 -15.96
CA MET A 62 -4.98 -6.86 -15.68
C MET A 62 -5.90 -7.42 -14.60
N LEU A 63 -6.22 -6.60 -13.59
CA LEU A 63 -7.02 -7.01 -12.43
C LEU A 63 -7.94 -5.87 -12.00
N ASP A 64 -9.07 -6.26 -11.41
CA ASP A 64 -10.02 -5.42 -10.72
C ASP A 64 -10.14 -5.86 -9.26
N GLY A 65 -10.61 -4.99 -8.39
CA GLY A 65 -10.62 -5.22 -6.95
C GLY A 65 -11.16 -4.02 -6.16
N VAL A 66 -10.91 -4.04 -4.86
CA VAL A 66 -11.34 -3.02 -3.92
C VAL A 66 -10.22 -2.01 -3.69
N ALA A 67 -10.54 -0.73 -3.85
CA ALA A 67 -9.68 0.40 -3.51
C ALA A 67 -9.50 0.50 -1.98
N ALA A 68 -8.47 -0.17 -1.45
CA ALA A 68 -8.24 -0.27 -0.01
C ALA A 68 -7.42 0.92 0.53
N SER A 69 -6.42 1.36 -0.23
CA SER A 69 -5.60 2.53 0.12
C SER A 69 -5.24 3.30 -1.15
N PRO A 70 -5.47 4.62 -1.19
CA PRO A 70 -5.32 5.41 -2.40
C PRO A 70 -3.86 5.57 -2.82
N GLY A 71 -3.70 5.94 -4.09
CA GLY A 71 -2.44 6.30 -4.69
C GLY A 71 -2.03 5.39 -5.83
N MET A 72 -0.94 5.76 -6.50
CA MET A 72 -0.51 5.04 -7.70
C MET A 72 1.01 4.90 -7.74
N VAL A 73 1.48 3.69 -8.02
CA VAL A 73 2.90 3.37 -8.15
C VAL A 73 3.17 2.43 -9.32
N VAL A 74 4.39 2.48 -9.82
CA VAL A 74 4.96 1.45 -10.68
C VAL A 74 5.89 0.61 -9.83
N GLY A 75 5.82 -0.71 -9.94
CA GLY A 75 6.76 -1.58 -9.25
C GLY A 75 6.87 -2.96 -9.87
N ILE A 76 7.86 -3.69 -9.39
CA ILE A 76 8.11 -5.08 -9.80
C ILE A 76 7.34 -6.01 -8.86
N VAL A 77 6.57 -6.92 -9.43
CA VAL A 77 5.79 -7.91 -8.69
C VAL A 77 6.71 -8.86 -7.94
N ARG A 78 6.39 -9.04 -6.66
CA ARG A 78 6.80 -10.14 -5.80
C ARG A 78 5.54 -10.88 -5.34
N ASN A 79 5.28 -12.02 -5.97
CA ASN A 79 4.16 -12.90 -5.72
C ASN A 79 4.52 -13.97 -4.69
N VAL A 80 3.90 -13.83 -3.53
CA VAL A 80 3.98 -14.74 -2.40
C VAL A 80 2.69 -15.55 -2.37
N HIS A 81 2.57 -16.47 -3.33
CA HIS A 81 1.39 -17.33 -3.54
C HIS A 81 1.09 -18.23 -2.32
N GLU A 82 2.14 -18.71 -1.66
CA GLU A 82 2.07 -19.51 -0.43
C GLU A 82 2.62 -18.74 0.76
N ARG A 83 2.22 -19.10 1.98
CA ARG A 83 2.79 -18.57 3.24
C ARG A 83 4.21 -19.10 3.48
N ASP A 84 5.05 -19.00 2.47
CA ASP A 84 6.46 -19.34 2.51
C ASP A 84 7.24 -18.15 3.06
N SER A 85 7.73 -18.30 4.28
CA SER A 85 8.53 -17.29 4.97
C SER A 85 9.83 -16.97 4.22
N LEU A 86 10.36 -17.90 3.41
CA LEU A 86 11.54 -17.66 2.59
C LEU A 86 11.24 -16.71 1.42
N LEU A 87 10.05 -16.79 0.82
CA LEU A 87 9.63 -15.86 -0.22
C LEU A 87 9.40 -14.46 0.36
N MET A 88 8.82 -14.37 1.56
CA MET A 88 8.65 -13.10 2.26
C MET A 88 9.99 -12.43 2.60
N ALA A 89 10.97 -13.21 3.04
CA ALA A 89 12.31 -12.72 3.36
C ALA A 89 13.04 -12.10 2.14
N GLN A 90 12.65 -12.49 0.92
CA GLN A 90 13.24 -12.00 -0.32
C GLN A 90 12.62 -10.72 -0.87
N ILE A 91 11.55 -10.20 -0.25
CA ILE A 91 10.91 -8.95 -0.65
C ILE A 91 11.93 -7.81 -0.60
N LYS A 92 12.13 -7.15 -1.74
CA LYS A 92 13.03 -6.01 -1.88
C LYS A 92 12.27 -4.70 -1.71
N ALA A 93 12.99 -3.67 -1.28
CA ALA A 93 12.45 -2.33 -1.17
C ALA A 93 11.90 -1.86 -2.52
N GLY A 94 10.65 -1.39 -2.52
CA GLY A 94 9.99 -0.88 -3.73
C GLY A 94 9.32 -1.94 -4.63
N GLU A 95 9.28 -3.21 -4.23
CA GLU A 95 8.50 -4.24 -4.93
C GLU A 95 6.99 -4.14 -4.62
N VAL A 96 6.14 -4.59 -5.54
CA VAL A 96 4.71 -4.76 -5.31
C VAL A 96 4.49 -6.13 -4.68
N LEU A 97 4.00 -6.16 -3.44
CA LEU A 97 3.70 -7.41 -2.76
C LEU A 97 2.34 -7.93 -3.21
N VAL A 98 2.35 -9.09 -3.86
CA VAL A 98 1.16 -9.83 -4.27
C VAL A 98 1.03 -11.05 -3.39
N ALA A 99 -0.13 -11.24 -2.75
CA ALA A 99 -0.35 -12.38 -1.85
C ALA A 99 -1.84 -12.69 -1.73
N LYS A 100 -2.19 -13.90 -1.28
CA LYS A 100 -3.60 -14.23 -1.02
C LYS A 100 -4.18 -13.39 0.11
N THR A 101 -3.42 -13.21 1.19
CA THR A 101 -3.81 -12.46 2.39
C THR A 101 -2.56 -11.94 3.11
N LEU A 102 -2.70 -10.90 3.93
CA LEU A 102 -1.64 -10.36 4.79
C LEU A 102 -2.15 -10.23 6.22
N MET A 103 -1.26 -10.48 7.17
CA MET A 103 -1.51 -10.48 8.60
C MET A 103 -0.56 -9.52 9.33
N ALA A 104 -0.82 -9.23 10.60
CA ALA A 104 0.00 -8.29 11.37
C ALA A 104 1.49 -8.66 11.46
N TYR A 105 1.81 -9.96 11.49
CA TYR A 105 3.21 -10.41 11.50
C TYR A 105 3.95 -10.16 10.17
N ASP A 106 3.23 -9.82 9.10
CA ASP A 106 3.82 -9.49 7.80
C ASP A 106 4.28 -8.02 7.72
N LEU A 107 4.01 -7.21 8.76
CA LEU A 107 4.35 -5.78 8.83
C LEU A 107 5.80 -5.45 8.40
N PRO A 108 6.86 -6.17 8.86
CA PRO A 108 8.23 -5.87 8.46
C PRO A 108 8.48 -5.99 6.94
N TYR A 109 7.70 -6.84 6.27
CA TYR A 109 7.76 -7.00 4.82
C TYR A 109 6.90 -5.95 4.10
N MET A 110 5.75 -5.61 4.70
CA MET A 110 4.90 -4.53 4.22
C MET A 110 5.61 -3.17 4.20
N GLU A 111 6.48 -2.92 5.18
CA GLU A 111 7.33 -1.73 5.24
C GLU A 111 8.28 -1.60 4.04
N LYS A 112 8.71 -2.72 3.44
CA LYS A 112 9.61 -2.71 2.26
C LYS A 112 8.86 -2.51 0.94
N ALA A 113 7.66 -3.08 0.81
CA ALA A 113 6.89 -3.05 -0.43
C ALA A 113 6.48 -1.63 -0.84
N SER A 114 6.32 -1.33 -2.14
CA SER A 114 5.75 -0.06 -2.59
C SER A 114 4.22 -0.05 -2.64
N ALA A 115 3.59 -1.22 -2.73
CA ALA A 115 2.15 -1.41 -2.83
C ALA A 115 1.74 -2.84 -2.46
N PHE A 116 0.44 -3.04 -2.26
CA PHE A 116 -0.15 -4.33 -1.92
C PHE A 116 -1.24 -4.71 -2.93
N VAL A 117 -1.23 -5.95 -3.41
CA VAL A 117 -2.28 -6.52 -4.26
C VAL A 117 -2.71 -7.86 -3.67
N LEU A 118 -3.94 -7.96 -3.19
CA LEU A 118 -4.43 -9.13 -2.47
C LEU A 118 -5.63 -9.81 -3.12
N ASP A 119 -5.63 -11.14 -3.14
CA ASP A 119 -6.79 -11.91 -3.63
C ASP A 119 -7.97 -11.78 -2.68
N SER A 120 -7.71 -11.89 -1.37
CA SER A 120 -8.75 -11.80 -0.37
C SER A 120 -9.16 -10.35 -0.09
N SER A 121 -10.45 -10.16 0.12
CA SER A 121 -11.03 -8.95 0.73
C SER A 121 -11.11 -9.07 2.26
N GLY A 122 -10.63 -10.17 2.84
CA GLY A 122 -10.78 -10.50 4.26
C GLY A 122 -10.17 -9.42 5.16
N ALA A 123 -11.03 -8.76 5.94
CA ALA A 123 -10.73 -7.58 6.74
C ALA A 123 -9.95 -6.52 5.95
N VAL A 124 -10.54 -6.01 4.85
CA VAL A 124 -10.08 -4.77 4.16
C VAL A 124 -9.64 -3.71 5.18
N GLY A 125 -10.29 -3.63 6.34
CA GLY A 125 -9.90 -2.80 7.48
C GLY A 125 -8.42 -2.86 7.86
N SER A 126 -7.85 -4.01 8.22
CA SER A 126 -6.50 -4.07 8.78
C SER A 126 -5.42 -3.72 7.74
N VAL A 127 -5.53 -4.25 6.51
CA VAL A 127 -4.59 -3.93 5.44
C VAL A 127 -4.76 -2.48 4.97
N ALA A 128 -5.99 -1.98 4.81
CA ALA A 128 -6.23 -0.60 4.43
C ALA A 128 -5.68 0.38 5.47
N ILE A 129 -5.89 0.11 6.76
CA ILE A 129 -5.39 0.97 7.85
C ILE A 129 -3.86 1.03 7.82
N VAL A 130 -3.20 -0.13 7.76
CA VAL A 130 -1.74 -0.20 7.71
C VAL A 130 -1.20 0.46 6.44
N ALA A 131 -1.77 0.16 5.28
CA ALA A 131 -1.35 0.73 4.00
C ALA A 131 -1.53 2.26 3.97
N LYS A 132 -2.64 2.78 4.51
CA LYS A 132 -2.88 4.22 4.67
C LYS A 132 -1.87 4.86 5.61
N GLY A 133 -1.60 4.24 6.76
CA GLY A 133 -0.58 4.70 7.70
C GLY A 133 0.83 4.75 7.10
N MET A 134 1.13 3.82 6.18
CA MET A 134 2.39 3.78 5.43
C MET A 134 2.40 4.69 4.18
N GLY A 135 1.26 5.27 3.79
CA GLY A 135 1.12 6.05 2.56
C GLY A 135 1.31 5.22 1.27
N LYS A 136 0.95 3.93 1.30
CA LYS A 136 1.14 2.98 0.20
C LYS A 136 -0.20 2.59 -0.43
N PRO A 137 -0.29 2.51 -1.76
CA PRO A 137 -1.53 2.08 -2.39
C PRO A 137 -1.78 0.59 -2.18
N ALA A 138 -3.05 0.22 -2.09
CA ALA A 138 -3.47 -1.15 -1.86
C ALA A 138 -4.72 -1.47 -2.67
N VAL A 139 -4.68 -2.59 -3.38
CA VAL A 139 -5.81 -3.22 -4.06
C VAL A 139 -6.07 -4.57 -3.40
N THR A 140 -7.29 -4.83 -2.96
CA THR A 140 -7.65 -6.09 -2.29
C THR A 140 -8.84 -6.75 -2.97
N GLY A 141 -9.19 -7.98 -2.60
CA GLY A 141 -10.36 -8.64 -3.18
C GLY A 141 -10.25 -8.87 -4.69
N THR A 142 -9.03 -9.02 -5.22
CA THR A 142 -8.80 -9.28 -6.65
C THR A 142 -9.18 -10.69 -7.07
N LEU A 143 -9.33 -11.60 -6.11
CA LEU A 143 -9.67 -13.03 -6.26
C LEU A 143 -8.65 -13.90 -7.03
N GLU A 144 -7.86 -13.32 -7.93
CA GLU A 144 -6.99 -14.05 -8.87
C GLU A 144 -5.60 -13.42 -9.07
N ALA A 145 -5.21 -12.38 -8.34
CA ALA A 145 -3.90 -11.72 -8.51
C ALA A 145 -2.71 -12.67 -8.35
N THR A 146 -2.74 -13.58 -7.37
CA THR A 146 -1.64 -14.56 -7.19
C THR A 146 -1.51 -15.55 -8.34
N SER A 147 -2.55 -15.73 -9.15
CA SER A 147 -2.52 -16.59 -10.33
C SER A 147 -2.17 -15.82 -11.62
N VAL A 148 -2.58 -14.55 -11.70
CA VAL A 148 -2.41 -13.70 -12.89
C VAL A 148 -1.03 -13.01 -12.91
N LEU A 149 -0.56 -12.51 -11.76
CA LEU A 149 0.68 -11.73 -11.69
C LEU A 149 1.89 -12.63 -11.44
N LYS A 150 2.97 -12.38 -12.19
CA LYS A 150 4.20 -13.19 -12.11
C LYS A 150 5.34 -12.43 -11.45
N ASP A 151 6.19 -13.15 -10.73
CA ASP A 151 7.43 -12.59 -10.17
C ASP A 151 8.26 -11.87 -11.24
N GLY A 152 8.77 -10.69 -10.90
CA GLY A 152 9.56 -9.87 -11.81
C GLY A 152 8.73 -9.03 -12.80
N GLN A 153 7.43 -9.25 -12.87
CA GLN A 153 6.56 -8.49 -13.77
C GLN A 153 6.43 -7.04 -13.32
N LYS A 154 6.60 -6.09 -14.24
CA LYS A 154 6.42 -4.66 -13.96
C LYS A 154 4.96 -4.27 -14.15
N VAL A 155 4.35 -3.69 -13.13
CA VAL A 155 2.92 -3.32 -13.12
C VAL A 155 2.71 -1.89 -12.63
N VAL A 156 1.57 -1.31 -12.99
CA VAL A 156 1.03 -0.11 -12.34
C VAL A 156 -0.08 -0.52 -11.39
N VAL A 157 0.09 -0.21 -10.11
CA VAL A 157 -0.96 -0.41 -9.10
C VAL A 157 -1.63 0.92 -8.85
N ASP A 158 -2.94 0.99 -9.08
CA ASP A 158 -3.78 2.14 -8.73
C ASP A 158 -4.74 1.74 -7.60
N GLY A 159 -4.33 2.08 -6.38
CA GLY A 159 -5.12 1.83 -5.18
C GLY A 159 -6.28 2.81 -4.99
N SER A 160 -6.34 3.89 -5.77
CA SER A 160 -7.50 4.79 -5.81
C SER A 160 -8.62 4.20 -6.65
N GLU A 161 -8.26 3.56 -7.76
CA GLU A 161 -9.21 2.90 -8.66
C GLU A 161 -9.52 1.46 -8.21
N GLY A 162 -8.65 0.83 -7.42
CA GLY A 162 -8.79 -0.58 -7.05
C GLY A 162 -8.36 -1.52 -8.18
N ALA A 163 -7.39 -1.11 -9.01
CA ALA A 163 -7.04 -1.83 -10.23
C ALA A 163 -5.53 -1.98 -10.42
N VAL A 164 -5.13 -3.04 -11.12
CA VAL A 164 -3.75 -3.29 -11.55
C VAL A 164 -3.69 -3.30 -13.06
N TYR A 165 -2.67 -2.63 -13.61
CA TYR A 165 -2.46 -2.49 -15.04
C TYR A 165 -1.09 -3.02 -15.43
N GLU A 166 -0.98 -3.47 -16.67
CA GLU A 166 0.31 -3.66 -17.33
C GLU A 166 1.09 -2.33 -17.32
N CYS A 167 2.39 -2.36 -17.03
CA CYS A 167 3.23 -1.18 -17.16
C CYS A 167 3.77 -1.08 -18.58
N ARG A 168 3.28 -0.12 -19.35
CA ARG A 168 3.90 0.24 -20.63
C ARG A 168 5.29 0.81 -20.38
N GLU A 169 6.23 0.45 -21.24
CA GLU A 169 7.48 1.19 -21.31
C GLU A 169 7.19 2.57 -21.92
N SER A 170 7.78 3.62 -21.35
CA SER A 170 7.82 4.90 -22.05
C SER A 170 8.70 4.69 -23.28
N SER A 171 8.10 4.50 -24.45
CA SER A 171 8.80 4.75 -25.71
C SER A 171 9.28 6.19 -25.64
N GLY A 172 10.60 6.36 -25.55
CA GLY A 172 11.27 7.66 -25.57
C GLY A 172 11.08 8.35 -26.90
#